data_AF-A0A4Y7R9P6-F1
#
_entry.id   AF-A0A4Y7R9P6-F1
#
_cell.length_a   1.000
_cell.length_b   1.000
_cell.length_c   1.000
_cell.angle_alpha   90.00
_cell.angle_beta   90.00
_cell.angle_gamma   90.00
#
_symmetry.space_group_name_H-M   'P 1'
#
loop_
_entity.id
_entity.type
_entity.pdbx_description
1 polymer ?
#
loop_
_entity_poly.entity_id
_entity_poly.type
_entity_poly.pdbx_seq_one_letter_code
_entity_poly.pdbx_strand_id
1 'polypeptide(L)'
;MKAAMKRRRSVNRNPIVPIKPGESPCFEVVDSSMACLPAVSFLKGNLPREPQSMAARLAKQFIRQNEGILKNFGISAGLDYDGSSVDVVLQTGTRVGAIPLLSPTSGKPDYGLIIKPRFDWPGIGSMLGKMGWRVVPSLLQLPLLPRSDRKIPQWVLSTTILLRIKELLDCLERRFELAESNLQAPRGNIRWSRYITSNISAARFLDVPCRYPDLRDDRELKAAVHFTLRKQLASLEGQRNAGAIVLQLIGICQSLLERVRSVIPKQPTAVTLGAWYRGSVRTRVFHDGLQAMEWAIEDRGLAGLGDMQGLPWVMPMEEFFEAWMETVAAALTRRIGGVLHVGRKRETVAPLVWDPPYIGSQKYLLPDLTLERLSARGEKETIIFDAKYKGHWEDLNQERWGRLDEELRERHRADLLQVLAYSTLSEASRITSCLVYPCQKHTWESLKKRGMLYHRAALNAGRRSVNLVLMAIPMEADVEEMVQTLAVAVS
;
A
#
# COMPACT_ATOMS: atom_id res chain seq x y z
N MET A 1 33.70 -34.99 -26.28
CA MET A 1 33.52 -33.55 -25.94
C MET A 1 32.06 -33.28 -25.60
N LYS A 2 31.75 -32.35 -24.69
CA LYS A 2 30.35 -31.98 -24.37
C LYS A 2 29.94 -30.76 -25.20
N ALA A 3 28.87 -30.87 -25.99
CA ALA A 3 28.21 -29.72 -26.61
C ALA A 3 27.18 -29.13 -25.63
N ALA A 4 27.32 -27.85 -25.28
CA ALA A 4 26.46 -27.20 -24.28
C ALA A 4 25.12 -26.75 -24.89
N MET A 5 24.10 -27.62 -24.84
CA MET A 5 22.76 -27.34 -25.34
C MET A 5 22.02 -26.34 -24.44
N LYS A 6 22.21 -25.04 -24.68
CA LYS A 6 21.46 -23.95 -24.02
C LYS A 6 19.95 -24.09 -24.28
N ARG A 7 19.22 -24.72 -23.36
CA ARG A 7 17.76 -24.66 -23.32
C ARG A 7 17.33 -23.21 -23.07
N ARG A 8 16.72 -22.57 -24.08
CA ARG A 8 15.99 -21.31 -23.87
C ARG A 8 14.85 -21.55 -22.88
N ARG A 9 14.72 -20.69 -21.85
CA ARG A 9 13.56 -20.72 -20.93
C ARG A 9 12.28 -20.54 -21.75
N SER A 10 11.36 -21.49 -21.68
CA SER A 10 9.96 -21.30 -22.10
C SER A 10 9.21 -20.49 -21.03
N VAL A 11 9.60 -19.23 -20.87
CA VAL A 11 8.84 -18.27 -20.04
C VAL A 11 7.46 -18.13 -20.67
N ASN A 12 6.40 -18.17 -19.85
CA ASN A 12 5.04 -18.04 -20.34
C ASN A 12 4.79 -16.61 -20.83
N ARG A 13 4.99 -16.37 -22.14
CA ARG A 13 4.88 -15.06 -22.79
C ARG A 13 3.39 -14.72 -22.97
N ASN A 14 2.80 -14.05 -21.98
CA ASN A 14 1.44 -13.51 -22.11
C ASN A 14 1.44 -12.38 -23.17
N PRO A 15 0.71 -12.52 -24.30
CA PRO A 15 0.56 -11.43 -25.25
C PRO A 15 -0.31 -10.33 -24.64
N ILE A 16 0.19 -9.09 -24.64
CA ILE A 16 -0.61 -7.93 -24.24
C ILE A 16 -1.71 -7.73 -25.29
N VAL A 17 -2.96 -7.61 -24.87
CA VAL A 17 -4.10 -7.37 -25.77
C VAL A 17 -3.91 -6.02 -26.50
N PRO A 18 -3.76 -5.98 -27.84
CA PRO A 18 -3.56 -4.73 -28.55
C PRO A 18 -4.85 -3.90 -28.60
N ILE A 19 -4.78 -2.66 -28.12
CA ILE A 19 -5.86 -1.67 -28.28
C ILE A 19 -5.84 -1.14 -29.74
N LYS A 20 -7.01 -0.71 -30.24
CA LYS A 20 -7.18 -0.28 -31.64
C LYS A 20 -6.35 0.98 -31.97
N PRO A 21 -5.83 1.10 -33.20
CA PRO A 21 -5.07 2.28 -33.62
C PRO A 21 -5.96 3.53 -33.65
N GLY A 22 -5.55 4.57 -32.94
CA GLY A 22 -6.29 5.84 -32.77
C GLY A 22 -6.49 6.24 -31.31
N GLU A 23 -6.37 5.28 -30.39
CA GLU A 23 -6.48 5.50 -28.95
C GLU A 23 -5.09 5.74 -28.30
N SER A 24 -5.05 6.38 -27.13
CA SER A 24 -3.81 6.54 -26.35
C SER A 24 -3.65 5.32 -25.44
N PRO A 25 -2.68 4.41 -25.68
CA PRO A 25 -2.71 3.10 -25.04
C PRO A 25 -2.33 3.18 -23.55
N CYS A 26 -3.24 2.68 -22.72
CA CYS A 26 -2.90 2.15 -21.41
C CYS A 26 -2.53 0.67 -21.59
N PHE A 27 -1.27 0.33 -21.33
CA PHE A 27 -0.79 -1.05 -21.36
C PHE A 27 -1.17 -1.75 -20.06
N GLU A 28 -1.72 -2.97 -20.16
CA GLU A 28 -2.03 -3.80 -18.99
C GLU A 28 -1.02 -4.93 -18.84
N VAL A 29 -0.44 -5.06 -17.66
CA VAL A 29 0.57 -6.07 -17.31
C VAL A 29 0.22 -6.69 -15.95
N VAL A 30 0.75 -7.87 -15.66
CA VAL A 30 0.57 -8.58 -14.40
C VAL A 30 1.79 -8.39 -13.49
N ASP A 31 1.63 -8.47 -12.17
CA ASP A 31 2.76 -8.41 -11.23
C ASP A 31 3.69 -9.62 -11.39
N SER A 32 4.98 -9.45 -11.08
CA SER A 32 6.01 -10.50 -11.15
C SER A 32 6.10 -11.24 -12.50
N SER A 33 5.72 -10.58 -13.60
CA SER A 33 5.59 -11.21 -14.93
C SER A 33 6.51 -10.56 -15.97
N MET A 34 6.64 -11.22 -17.13
CA MET A 34 7.33 -10.69 -18.30
C MET A 34 6.31 -10.35 -19.39
N ALA A 35 6.36 -9.12 -19.92
CA ALA A 35 5.44 -8.62 -20.91
C ALA A 35 6.20 -7.97 -22.09
N CYS A 36 5.85 -8.35 -23.31
CA CYS A 36 6.45 -7.81 -24.53
C CYS A 36 5.56 -6.71 -25.12
N LEU A 37 6.15 -5.53 -25.32
CA LEU A 37 5.55 -4.40 -26.00
C LEU A 37 6.21 -4.22 -27.38
N PRO A 38 5.52 -4.52 -28.50
CA PRO A 38 6.06 -4.32 -29.84
C PRO A 38 6.48 -2.87 -30.04
N ALA A 39 7.74 -2.62 -30.39
CA ALA A 39 8.30 -1.26 -30.48
C ALA A 39 7.60 -0.40 -31.54
N VAL A 40 6.93 -1.03 -32.51
CA VAL A 40 6.05 -0.38 -33.49
C VAL A 40 4.84 0.31 -32.86
N SER A 41 4.40 -0.08 -31.65
CA SER A 41 3.32 0.60 -30.91
C SER A 41 3.69 2.01 -30.43
N PHE A 42 4.98 2.36 -30.43
CA PHE A 42 5.47 3.71 -30.11
C PHE A 42 5.55 4.63 -31.34
N LEU A 43 5.29 4.11 -32.55
CA LEU A 43 5.21 4.91 -33.78
C LEU A 43 3.83 5.58 -33.87
N LYS A 44 3.82 6.91 -33.93
CA LYS A 44 2.61 7.72 -34.22
C LYS A 44 2.70 8.23 -35.66
N GLY A 45 1.78 7.83 -36.53
CA GLY A 45 1.70 8.23 -37.94
C GLY A 45 1.96 7.10 -38.93
N ASN A 46 2.17 7.45 -40.21
CA ASN A 46 2.41 6.47 -41.28
C ASN A 46 3.73 5.70 -41.06
N LEU A 47 3.67 4.37 -41.23
CA LEU A 47 4.84 3.49 -41.11
C LEU A 47 5.83 3.73 -42.27
N PRO A 48 7.12 3.98 -42.00
CA PRO A 48 8.14 4.08 -43.05
C PRO A 48 8.48 2.69 -43.63
N ARG A 49 9.09 2.66 -44.82
CA ARG A 49 9.48 1.41 -45.52
C ARG A 49 10.39 0.49 -44.69
N GLU A 50 11.22 1.05 -43.82
CA GLU A 50 11.98 0.31 -42.81
C GLU A 50 11.53 0.71 -41.40
N PRO A 51 10.53 0.04 -40.81
CA PRO A 51 10.04 0.40 -39.48
C PRO A 51 11.02 -0.02 -38.36
N GLN A 52 11.83 -1.07 -38.55
CA GLN A 52 12.58 -1.70 -37.45
C GLN A 52 13.73 -0.84 -36.91
N SER A 53 14.49 -0.15 -37.77
CA SER A 53 15.60 0.72 -37.34
C SER A 53 15.09 1.93 -36.55
N MET A 54 13.96 2.51 -36.97
CA MET A 54 13.27 3.59 -36.27
C MET A 54 12.62 3.10 -34.96
N ALA A 55 11.97 1.94 -34.97
CA ALA A 55 11.36 1.33 -33.79
C ALA A 55 12.41 1.00 -32.73
N ALA A 56 13.56 0.42 -33.08
CA ALA A 56 14.67 0.17 -32.16
C ALA A 56 15.21 1.46 -31.52
N ARG A 57 15.31 2.56 -32.28
CA ARG A 57 15.74 3.87 -31.74
C ARG A 57 14.71 4.43 -30.76
N LEU A 58 13.42 4.39 -31.11
CA LEU A 58 12.34 4.88 -30.24
C LEU A 58 12.18 4.01 -28.99
N ALA A 59 12.39 2.69 -29.08
CA ALA A 59 12.36 1.78 -27.96
C ALA A 59 13.49 2.07 -26.94
N LYS A 60 14.73 2.28 -27.42
CA LYS A 60 15.84 2.76 -26.57
C LYS A 60 15.52 4.10 -25.91
N GLN A 61 14.90 5.02 -26.64
CA GLN A 61 14.51 6.33 -26.12
C GLN A 61 13.39 6.25 -25.07
N PHE A 62 12.39 5.40 -25.30
CA PHE A 62 11.27 5.14 -24.38
C PHE A 62 11.77 4.57 -23.05
N ILE A 63 12.65 3.55 -23.10
CA ILE A 63 13.27 2.97 -21.91
C ILE A 63 14.05 4.05 -21.14
N ARG A 64 14.91 4.82 -21.83
CA ARG A 64 15.74 5.86 -21.20
C ARG A 64 14.93 7.01 -20.60
N GLN A 65 13.83 7.43 -21.23
CA GLN A 65 12.96 8.48 -20.70
C GLN A 65 12.15 8.03 -19.48
N ASN A 66 11.78 6.75 -19.43
CA ASN A 66 10.94 6.19 -18.36
C ASN A 66 11.72 5.47 -17.26
N GLU A 67 13.05 5.31 -17.38
CA GLU A 67 13.90 4.54 -16.47
C GLU A 67 13.65 4.87 -14.99
N GLY A 68 13.59 6.16 -14.62
CA GLY A 68 13.32 6.57 -13.24
C GLY A 68 11.94 6.18 -12.73
N ILE A 69 10.90 6.26 -13.58
CA ILE A 69 9.53 5.87 -13.23
C ILE A 69 9.45 4.34 -13.05
N LEU A 70 9.99 3.60 -14.02
CA LEU A 70 10.01 2.14 -14.04
C LEU A 70 10.80 1.56 -12.85
N LYS A 71 12.01 2.08 -12.61
CA LYS A 71 12.88 1.67 -11.49
C LYS A 71 12.24 1.95 -10.13
N ASN A 72 11.59 3.09 -9.94
CA ASN A 72 10.87 3.40 -8.71
C ASN A 72 9.69 2.44 -8.46
N PHE A 73 9.06 1.94 -9.54
CA PHE A 73 8.00 0.94 -9.46
C PHE A 73 8.51 -0.51 -9.34
N GLY A 74 9.83 -0.73 -9.41
CA GLY A 74 10.42 -2.09 -9.40
C GLY A 74 10.26 -2.83 -10.73
N ILE A 75 10.22 -2.10 -11.85
CA ILE A 75 10.12 -2.65 -13.21
C ILE A 75 11.47 -2.54 -13.89
N SER A 76 12.00 -3.66 -14.39
CA SER A 76 13.16 -3.70 -15.28
C SER A 76 12.68 -3.66 -16.73
N ALA A 77 13.34 -2.86 -17.58
CA ALA A 77 13.00 -2.76 -19.00
C ALA A 77 14.22 -3.06 -19.87
N GLY A 78 14.03 -3.90 -20.89
CA GLY A 78 15.05 -4.28 -21.85
C GLY A 78 14.52 -4.31 -23.28
N LEU A 79 15.37 -4.75 -24.21
CA LEU A 79 15.01 -4.96 -25.62
C LEU A 79 15.26 -6.43 -25.98
N ASP A 80 14.28 -7.05 -26.63
CA ASP A 80 14.45 -8.32 -27.33
C ASP A 80 14.38 -8.08 -28.84
N TYR A 81 15.05 -8.93 -29.62
CA TYR A 81 15.05 -8.86 -31.07
C TYR A 81 15.04 -10.29 -31.64
N ASP A 82 13.90 -10.68 -32.21
CA ASP A 82 13.70 -12.05 -32.70
C ASP A 82 14.34 -12.32 -34.08
N GLY A 83 14.83 -11.27 -34.75
CA GLY A 83 15.35 -11.30 -36.13
C GLY A 83 14.45 -10.58 -37.15
N SER A 84 13.18 -10.35 -36.78
CA SER A 84 12.12 -9.77 -37.63
C SER A 84 11.37 -8.61 -36.95
N SER A 85 11.31 -8.60 -35.62
CA SER A 85 10.63 -7.61 -34.79
C SER A 85 11.49 -7.15 -33.61
N VAL A 86 11.24 -5.93 -33.13
CA VAL A 86 11.87 -5.35 -31.93
C VAL A 86 10.81 -5.20 -30.84
N ASP A 87 11.04 -5.81 -29.68
CA ASP A 87 10.16 -5.71 -28.51
C ASP A 87 10.83 -4.94 -27.38
N VAL A 88 10.07 -4.09 -26.68
CA VAL A 88 10.41 -3.65 -25.32
C VAL A 88 9.90 -4.71 -24.36
N VAL A 89 10.81 -5.39 -23.66
CA VAL A 89 10.46 -6.38 -22.63
C VAL A 89 10.42 -5.68 -21.29
N LEU A 90 9.24 -5.68 -20.65
CA LEU A 90 9.07 -5.25 -19.27
C LEU A 90 9.02 -6.48 -18.36
N GLN A 91 9.83 -6.47 -17.30
CA GLN A 91 9.79 -7.42 -16.21
C GLN A 91 9.32 -6.69 -14.94
N THR A 92 8.12 -7.01 -14.47
CA THR A 92 7.50 -6.37 -13.29
C THR A 92 7.93 -7.04 -11.99
N GLY A 93 7.97 -6.26 -10.90
CA GLY A 93 8.05 -6.78 -9.53
C GLY A 93 6.68 -7.03 -8.91
N THR A 94 6.65 -7.23 -7.60
CA THR A 94 5.46 -7.48 -6.75
C THR A 94 4.64 -6.22 -6.41
N ARG A 95 4.82 -5.13 -7.18
CA ARG A 95 4.09 -3.86 -7.00
C ARG A 95 2.98 -3.75 -8.03
N VAL A 96 1.76 -3.48 -7.57
CA VAL A 96 0.57 -3.22 -8.41
C VAL A 96 0.23 -1.74 -8.40
N GLY A 97 -0.52 -1.28 -9.40
CA GLY A 97 -0.97 0.11 -9.49
C GLY A 97 -1.06 0.62 -10.92
N ALA A 98 -0.97 1.94 -11.08
CA ALA A 98 -1.03 2.60 -12.38
C ALA A 98 -0.08 3.80 -12.45
N ILE A 99 0.69 3.91 -13.54
CA ILE A 99 1.69 4.97 -13.76
C ILE A 99 1.67 5.51 -15.20
N PRO A 100 1.79 6.83 -15.40
CA PRO A 100 1.95 7.42 -16.72
C PRO A 100 3.35 7.11 -17.24
N LEU A 101 3.47 6.92 -18.56
CA LEU A 101 4.74 6.76 -19.25
C LEU A 101 4.89 7.84 -20.33
N LEU A 102 6.10 8.37 -20.44
CA LEU A 102 6.48 9.40 -21.41
C LEU A 102 6.65 8.77 -22.80
N SER A 103 6.12 9.43 -23.83
CA SER A 103 6.25 8.96 -25.21
C SER A 103 7.58 9.38 -25.85
N PRO A 104 8.27 8.47 -26.58
CA PRO A 104 9.58 8.77 -27.17
C PRO A 104 9.51 9.77 -28.33
N THR A 105 8.31 10.10 -28.81
CA THR A 105 8.11 11.09 -29.89
C THR A 105 7.76 12.48 -29.36
N SER A 106 6.94 12.59 -28.30
CA SER A 106 6.44 13.87 -27.78
C SER A 106 7.12 14.34 -26.48
N GLY A 107 7.75 13.43 -25.72
CA GLY A 107 8.22 13.68 -24.36
C GLY A 107 7.12 13.89 -23.32
N LYS A 108 5.84 13.79 -23.72
CA LYS A 108 4.67 13.98 -22.85
C LYS A 108 4.14 12.64 -22.31
N PRO A 109 3.41 12.64 -21.18
CA PRO A 109 2.77 11.45 -20.61
C PRO A 109 1.56 11.01 -21.46
N ASP A 110 1.83 10.54 -22.68
CA ASP A 110 0.80 10.11 -23.64
C ASP A 110 0.42 8.62 -23.49
N TYR A 111 1.11 7.88 -22.61
CA TYR A 111 0.89 6.46 -22.35
C TYR A 111 0.58 6.19 -20.88
N GLY A 112 -0.10 5.08 -20.60
CA GLY A 112 -0.27 4.54 -19.25
C GLY A 112 0.24 3.12 -19.14
N LEU A 113 0.62 2.70 -17.94
CA LEU A 113 0.90 1.31 -17.59
C LEU A 113 0.15 0.97 -16.31
N ILE A 114 -0.67 -0.09 -16.37
CA ILE A 114 -1.46 -0.63 -15.27
C ILE A 114 -0.90 -2.02 -14.93
N ILE A 115 -0.47 -2.22 -13.68
CA ILE A 115 0.00 -3.51 -13.19
C ILE A 115 -1.05 -4.09 -12.23
N LYS A 116 -1.59 -5.25 -12.62
CA LYS A 116 -2.61 -6.01 -11.88
C LYS A 116 -1.97 -7.12 -11.04
N PRO A 117 -2.54 -7.50 -9.88
CA PRO A 117 -2.07 -8.69 -9.17
C PRO A 117 -2.29 -9.96 -10.01
N ARG A 118 -1.39 -10.93 -9.88
CA ARG A 118 -1.45 -12.22 -10.60
C ARG A 118 -2.45 -13.23 -10.02
N PHE A 119 -2.95 -13.00 -8.80
CA PHE A 119 -3.94 -13.85 -8.15
C PHE A 119 -5.30 -13.12 -8.04
N ASP A 120 -6.38 -13.90 -8.09
CA ASP A 120 -7.74 -13.38 -8.06
C ASP A 120 -8.03 -12.54 -6.81
N TRP A 121 -8.67 -11.38 -7.02
CA TRP A 121 -9.18 -10.53 -5.94
C TRP A 121 -10.50 -9.87 -6.35
N PRO A 122 -11.41 -9.57 -5.40
CA PRO A 122 -12.71 -8.95 -5.65
C PRO A 122 -12.62 -7.43 -5.92
N GLY A 123 -11.46 -6.97 -6.42
CA GLY A 123 -11.12 -5.56 -6.56
C GLY A 123 -10.65 -4.91 -5.25
N ILE A 124 -9.84 -3.86 -5.41
CA ILE A 124 -9.10 -3.23 -4.30
C ILE A 124 -10.02 -2.70 -3.19
N GLY A 125 -11.17 -2.09 -3.53
CA GLY A 125 -12.11 -1.57 -2.54
C GLY A 125 -12.67 -2.65 -1.61
N SER A 126 -13.14 -3.77 -2.17
CA SER A 126 -13.68 -4.90 -1.40
C SER A 126 -12.64 -5.45 -0.40
N MET A 127 -11.39 -5.62 -0.86
CA MET A 127 -10.28 -6.06 -0.02
C MET A 127 -9.94 -5.04 1.09
N LEU A 128 -9.79 -3.75 0.74
CA LEU A 128 -9.49 -2.70 1.71
C LEU A 128 -10.55 -2.61 2.82
N GLY A 129 -11.83 -2.77 2.47
CA GLY A 129 -12.93 -2.85 3.42
C GLY A 129 -12.85 -4.08 4.33
N LYS A 130 -12.73 -5.29 3.75
CA LYS A 130 -12.55 -6.55 4.54
C LYS A 130 -11.37 -6.45 5.51
N MET A 131 -10.27 -5.81 5.10
CA MET A 131 -9.05 -5.69 5.91
C MET A 131 -9.05 -4.53 6.91
N GLY A 132 -10.04 -3.64 6.89
CA GLY A 132 -10.06 -2.44 7.74
C GLY A 132 -8.94 -1.44 7.41
N TRP A 133 -8.60 -1.28 6.12
CA TRP A 133 -7.64 -0.30 5.58
C TRP A 133 -6.22 -0.31 6.20
N ARG A 134 -5.77 -1.46 6.71
CA ARG A 134 -4.43 -1.66 7.32
C ARG A 134 -3.24 -1.28 6.44
N VAL A 135 -3.44 -1.40 5.12
CA VAL A 135 -2.55 -0.97 4.04
C VAL A 135 -3.44 -0.23 3.03
N VAL A 136 -2.96 0.86 2.44
CA VAL A 136 -3.68 1.66 1.45
C VAL A 136 -2.77 2.06 0.28
N PRO A 137 -3.32 2.34 -0.92
CA PRO A 137 -2.54 2.83 -2.06
C PRO A 137 -1.70 4.07 -1.71
N SER A 138 -0.41 4.01 -2.04
CA SER A 138 0.47 5.18 -2.04
C SER A 138 0.32 5.91 -3.37
N LEU A 139 -0.16 7.16 -3.33
CA LEU A 139 -0.37 7.94 -4.55
C LEU A 139 0.92 8.66 -4.92
N LEU A 140 1.20 8.75 -6.23
CA LEU A 140 2.49 9.20 -6.75
C LEU A 140 2.39 10.64 -7.26
N GLN A 141 3.45 11.42 -7.07
CA GLN A 141 3.62 12.75 -7.66
C GLN A 141 4.02 12.65 -9.14
N LEU A 142 3.12 12.08 -9.94
CA LEU A 142 3.27 11.93 -11.39
C LEU A 142 2.06 12.57 -12.09
N PRO A 143 2.17 12.94 -13.40
CA PRO A 143 1.05 13.49 -14.16
C PRO A 143 -0.19 12.59 -14.13
N LEU A 144 -1.38 13.17 -14.25
CA LEU A 144 -2.61 12.39 -14.39
C LEU A 144 -2.49 11.43 -15.58
N LEU A 145 -2.95 10.19 -15.39
CA LEU A 145 -2.83 9.17 -16.42
C LEU A 145 -3.72 9.49 -17.64
N PRO A 146 -3.17 9.43 -18.87
CA PRO A 146 -3.91 9.75 -20.10
C PRO A 146 -5.01 8.71 -20.32
N ARG A 147 -6.28 9.14 -20.24
CA ARG A 147 -7.45 8.25 -20.28
C ARG A 147 -7.29 7.03 -19.37
N SER A 148 -6.70 7.20 -18.18
CA SER A 148 -7.12 6.33 -17.10
C SER A 148 -8.58 6.63 -16.72
N ASP A 149 -9.12 5.82 -15.85
CA ASP A 149 -10.28 5.00 -16.19
C ASP A 149 -10.73 4.51 -14.76
N ARG A 150 -11.98 4.21 -14.38
CA ARG A 150 -12.46 4.35 -12.96
C ARG A 150 -13.19 3.14 -12.28
N LYS A 151 -12.68 1.90 -12.40
CA LYS A 151 -13.07 0.72 -11.56
C LYS A 151 -12.65 0.84 -10.10
N ILE A 152 -11.82 1.81 -9.70
CA ILE A 152 -11.54 2.09 -8.28
C ILE A 152 -12.59 3.09 -7.78
N PRO A 153 -13.46 2.71 -6.81
CA PRO A 153 -14.48 3.62 -6.29
C PRO A 153 -13.87 4.89 -5.68
N GLN A 154 -14.50 6.03 -5.89
CA GLN A 154 -14.00 7.33 -5.42
C GLN A 154 -13.78 7.36 -3.89
N TRP A 155 -14.61 6.66 -3.11
CA TRP A 155 -14.42 6.53 -1.66
C TRP A 155 -13.08 5.91 -1.25
N VAL A 156 -12.39 5.14 -2.11
CA VAL A 156 -11.04 4.59 -1.81
C VAL A 156 -10.00 5.72 -1.69
N LEU A 157 -10.17 6.79 -2.48
CA LEU A 157 -9.38 8.01 -2.31
C LEU A 157 -9.77 8.74 -1.03
N SER A 158 -11.08 8.81 -0.72
CA SER A 158 -11.56 9.38 0.54
C SER A 158 -10.96 8.67 1.76
N THR A 159 -10.78 7.34 1.74
CA THR A 159 -10.01 6.62 2.77
C THR A 159 -8.60 7.20 2.92
N THR A 160 -7.85 7.30 1.83
CA THR A 160 -6.45 7.76 1.83
C THR A 160 -6.35 9.20 2.32
N ILE A 161 -7.30 10.06 1.94
CA ILE A 161 -7.39 11.44 2.41
C ILE A 161 -7.75 11.49 3.89
N LEU A 162 -8.78 10.79 4.35
CA LEU A 162 -9.21 10.80 5.75
C LEU A 162 -8.15 10.27 6.71
N LEU A 163 -7.40 9.23 6.34
CA LEU A 163 -6.29 8.71 7.14
C LEU A 163 -5.13 9.71 7.24
N ARG A 164 -4.69 10.29 6.12
CA ARG A 164 -3.64 11.35 6.11
C ARG A 164 -4.07 12.59 6.90
N ILE A 165 -5.34 12.99 6.81
CA ILE A 165 -5.89 14.11 7.58
C ILE A 165 -6.01 13.77 9.07
N LYS A 166 -6.33 12.51 9.44
CA LYS A 166 -6.27 12.04 10.83
C LYS A 166 -4.84 12.14 11.37
N GLU A 167 -3.85 11.61 10.65
CA GLU A 167 -2.44 11.67 11.06
C GLU A 167 -1.94 13.12 11.17
N LEU A 168 -2.30 14.00 10.23
CA LEU A 168 -2.06 15.43 10.31
C LEU A 168 -2.65 16.05 11.59
N LEU A 169 -3.91 15.74 11.91
CA LEU A 169 -4.60 16.22 13.12
C LEU A 169 -4.04 15.63 14.42
N ASP A 170 -3.46 14.43 14.38
CA ASP A 170 -2.79 13.78 15.52
C ASP A 170 -1.39 14.39 15.75
N CYS A 171 -0.73 14.87 14.69
CA CYS A 171 0.58 15.50 14.71
C CYS A 171 0.56 17.04 14.65
N LEU A 172 -0.59 17.70 14.92
CA LEU A 172 -0.66 19.17 14.92
C LEU A 172 0.12 19.78 16.10
N GLU A 173 1.30 20.31 15.80
CA GLU A 173 2.06 21.16 16.73
C GLU A 173 1.29 22.43 17.06
N ARG A 174 1.19 22.76 18.36
CA ARG A 174 0.70 24.07 18.82
C ARG A 174 1.77 25.13 18.60
N ARG A 175 1.37 26.26 18.02
CA ARG A 175 2.21 27.43 17.75
C ARG A 175 1.85 28.57 18.70
N PHE A 176 2.81 29.44 18.99
CA PHE A 176 2.52 30.67 19.72
C PHE A 176 2.02 31.75 18.76
N GLU A 177 0.72 32.03 18.80
CA GLU A 177 0.11 33.16 18.10
C GLU A 177 0.13 34.39 19.04
N LEU A 178 0.44 35.59 18.52
CA LEU A 178 0.28 36.83 19.29
C LEU A 178 -1.19 37.25 19.29
N ALA A 179 -1.93 36.79 20.29
CA ALA A 179 -3.33 37.16 20.49
C ALA A 179 -3.45 38.60 21.02
N GLU A 180 -4.50 39.31 20.59
CA GLU A 180 -4.92 40.58 21.16
C GLU A 180 -6.38 40.50 21.63
N SER A 181 -6.63 40.88 22.87
CA SER A 181 -7.96 40.84 23.50
C SER A 181 -8.04 41.80 24.70
N ASN A 182 -9.25 42.23 25.05
CA ASN A 182 -9.50 42.83 26.36
C ASN A 182 -9.64 41.69 27.38
N LEU A 183 -8.98 41.80 28.53
CA LEU A 183 -9.01 40.83 29.63
C LEU A 183 -9.28 41.52 30.96
N GLN A 184 -9.97 40.82 31.88
CA GLN A 184 -10.20 41.28 33.26
C GLN A 184 -8.95 41.26 34.16
N ALA A 185 -7.86 40.66 33.69
CA ALA A 185 -6.56 40.66 34.34
C ALA A 185 -5.45 40.85 33.29
N PRO A 186 -4.37 41.58 33.61
CA PRO A 186 -3.28 41.82 32.67
C PRO A 186 -2.54 40.53 32.30
N ARG A 187 -2.35 40.28 31.01
CA ARG A 187 -1.58 39.13 30.48
C ARG A 187 -0.65 39.58 29.36
N GLY A 188 0.65 39.33 29.51
CA GLY A 188 1.66 39.75 28.53
C GLY A 188 1.83 41.28 28.47
N ASN A 189 1.86 41.83 27.26
CA ASN A 189 2.12 43.25 27.03
C ASN A 189 0.80 44.05 26.99
N ILE A 190 0.62 45.00 27.92
CA ILE A 190 -0.57 45.85 28.01
C ILE A 190 -0.43 47.03 27.03
N ARG A 191 -1.44 47.25 26.18
CA ARG A 191 -1.50 48.39 25.27
C ARG A 191 -1.94 49.67 26.00
N TRP A 192 -1.09 50.17 26.89
CA TRP A 192 -1.35 51.32 27.78
C TRP A 192 -1.96 52.54 27.06
N SER A 193 -1.41 52.94 25.92
CA SER A 193 -1.93 54.09 25.14
C SER A 193 -3.39 53.90 24.71
N ARG A 194 -3.81 52.67 24.39
CA ARG A 194 -5.21 52.34 24.07
C ARG A 194 -6.06 52.28 25.35
N TYR A 195 -5.54 51.63 26.40
CA TYR A 195 -6.24 51.50 27.68
C TYR A 195 -6.61 52.87 28.27
N ILE A 196 -5.65 53.81 28.29
CA ILE A 196 -5.85 55.16 28.81
C ILE A 196 -6.83 55.96 27.92
N THR A 197 -6.64 55.98 26.60
CA THR A 197 -7.42 56.85 25.70
C THR A 197 -8.83 56.38 25.39
N SER A 198 -9.12 55.07 25.48
CA SER A 198 -10.42 54.51 25.08
C SER A 198 -11.11 53.67 26.16
N ASN A 199 -10.38 52.96 27.01
CA ASN A 199 -11.01 52.09 28.03
C ASN A 199 -11.28 52.86 29.32
N ILE A 200 -10.31 53.61 29.86
CA ILE A 200 -10.46 54.47 31.04
C ILE A 200 -11.48 55.58 30.76
N SER A 201 -11.36 56.27 29.61
CA SER A 201 -12.31 57.32 29.18
C SER A 201 -13.77 56.84 29.05
N ALA A 202 -13.98 55.54 28.82
CA ALA A 202 -15.29 54.91 28.73
C ALA A 202 -15.71 54.19 30.04
N ALA A 203 -15.02 54.46 31.15
CA ALA A 203 -15.21 53.83 32.47
C ALA A 203 -15.08 52.28 32.49
N ARG A 204 -14.42 51.68 31.49
CA ARG A 204 -14.22 50.23 31.38
C ARG A 204 -12.92 49.79 32.04
N PHE A 205 -12.78 50.09 33.33
CA PHE A 205 -11.55 49.87 34.11
C PHE A 205 -11.11 48.40 34.17
N LEU A 206 -12.03 47.45 33.98
CA LEU A 206 -11.71 46.01 33.93
C LEU A 206 -11.42 45.49 32.51
N ASP A 207 -11.63 46.27 31.44
CA ASP A 207 -11.25 45.86 30.09
C ASP A 207 -9.78 46.24 29.84
N VAL A 208 -8.81 45.37 30.17
CA VAL A 208 -7.39 45.64 29.92
C VAL A 208 -6.98 45.12 28.52
N PRO A 209 -6.66 45.99 27.53
CA PRO A 209 -6.28 45.56 26.19
C PRO A 209 -4.86 44.97 26.20
N CYS A 210 -4.78 43.65 26.12
CA CYS A 210 -3.57 42.86 26.24
C CYS A 210 -3.12 42.30 24.88
N ARG A 211 -1.80 42.16 24.70
CA ARG A 211 -1.15 41.43 23.60
C ARG A 211 -0.20 40.39 24.19
N TYR A 212 -0.47 39.11 23.96
CA TYR A 212 0.28 38.02 24.57
C TYR A 212 0.49 36.83 23.62
N PRO A 213 1.59 36.07 23.77
CA PRO A 213 1.71 34.77 23.12
C PRO A 213 0.69 33.80 23.73
N ASP A 214 -0.14 33.22 22.89
CA ASP A 214 -1.13 32.20 23.25
C ASP A 214 -0.83 30.93 22.45
N LEU A 215 -0.72 29.80 23.15
CA LEU A 215 -0.34 28.52 22.55
C LEU A 215 -1.57 27.88 21.89
N ARG A 216 -1.66 27.96 20.57
CA ARG A 216 -2.84 27.59 19.78
C ARG A 216 -2.50 26.61 18.67
N ASP A 217 -3.45 25.78 18.29
CA ASP A 217 -3.34 25.02 17.04
C ASP A 217 -3.52 25.98 15.84
N ASP A 218 -2.79 25.76 14.75
CA ASP A 218 -2.82 26.61 13.56
C ASP A 218 -4.24 26.76 12.99
N ARG A 219 -4.79 27.98 13.11
CA ARG A 219 -6.20 28.25 12.79
C ARG A 219 -6.51 28.20 11.30
N GLU A 220 -5.59 28.65 10.44
CA GLU A 220 -5.80 28.59 8.99
C GLU A 220 -5.72 27.15 8.49
N LEU A 221 -4.79 26.36 9.01
CA LEU A 221 -4.68 24.94 8.69
C LEU A 221 -5.90 24.16 9.17
N LYS A 222 -6.41 24.40 10.40
CA LYS A 222 -7.66 23.78 10.86
C LYS A 222 -8.87 24.20 10.03
N ALA A 223 -8.93 25.44 9.55
CA ALA A 223 -9.99 25.91 8.66
C ALA A 223 -9.98 25.18 7.30
N ALA A 224 -8.78 24.95 6.74
CA ALA A 224 -8.59 24.18 5.52
C ALA A 224 -8.93 22.69 5.69
N VAL A 225 -8.50 22.09 6.81
CA VAL A 225 -8.87 20.70 7.15
C VAL A 225 -10.39 20.56 7.31
N HIS A 226 -11.07 21.50 7.98
CA HIS A 226 -12.53 21.48 8.10
C HIS A 226 -13.23 21.61 6.73
N PHE A 227 -12.73 22.46 5.84
CA PHE A 227 -13.22 22.55 4.46
C PHE A 227 -13.04 21.22 3.70
N THR A 228 -11.83 20.64 3.74
CA THR A 228 -11.52 19.33 3.12
C THR A 228 -12.41 18.22 3.65
N LEU A 229 -12.59 18.11 4.97
CA LEU A 229 -13.45 17.10 5.58
C LEU A 229 -14.92 17.25 5.18
N ARG A 230 -15.46 18.49 5.11
CA ARG A 230 -16.83 18.71 4.61
C ARG A 230 -16.99 18.29 3.15
N LYS A 231 -16.02 18.57 2.29
CA LYS A 231 -16.05 18.14 0.87
C LYS A 231 -15.96 16.61 0.74
N GLN A 232 -15.14 15.95 1.55
CA GLN A 232 -15.08 14.48 1.61
C GLN A 232 -16.36 13.86 2.18
N LEU A 233 -16.98 14.47 3.19
CA LEU A 233 -18.29 14.02 3.71
C LEU A 233 -19.34 14.03 2.60
N ALA A 234 -19.52 15.16 1.90
CA ALA A 234 -20.49 15.26 0.80
C ALA A 234 -20.23 14.23 -0.33
N SER A 235 -18.95 13.99 -0.67
CA SER A 235 -18.57 12.96 -1.65
C SER A 235 -18.90 11.54 -1.19
N LEU A 236 -18.70 11.22 0.09
CA LEU A 236 -19.06 9.92 0.68
C LEU A 236 -20.58 9.77 0.83
N GLU A 237 -21.31 10.84 1.11
CA GLU A 237 -22.76 10.81 1.25
C GLU A 237 -23.47 10.51 -0.08
N GLY A 238 -22.96 11.03 -1.20
CA GLY A 238 -23.37 10.62 -2.54
C GLY A 238 -23.05 9.16 -2.90
N GLN A 239 -22.19 8.49 -2.12
CA GLN A 239 -21.76 7.10 -2.31
C GLN A 239 -22.33 6.11 -1.27
N ARG A 240 -23.29 6.51 -0.42
CA ARG A 240 -23.87 5.66 0.65
C ARG A 240 -24.33 4.26 0.15
N ASN A 241 -24.77 4.16 -1.10
CA ASN A 241 -25.23 2.90 -1.71
C ASN A 241 -24.09 1.90 -1.99
N ALA A 242 -22.82 2.30 -1.91
CA ALA A 242 -21.65 1.41 -2.08
C ALA A 242 -21.33 0.55 -0.84
N GLY A 243 -22.23 0.51 0.15
CA GLY A 243 -22.23 -0.45 1.25
C GLY A 243 -21.61 0.03 2.55
N ALA A 244 -21.55 -0.87 3.54
CA ALA A 244 -21.18 -0.58 4.93
C ALA A 244 -19.80 0.09 5.09
N ILE A 245 -18.88 -0.15 4.15
CA ILE A 245 -17.55 0.47 4.10
C ILE A 245 -17.66 2.01 4.05
N VAL A 246 -18.59 2.55 3.25
CA VAL A 246 -18.81 3.99 3.13
C VAL A 246 -19.44 4.57 4.40
N LEU A 247 -20.34 3.83 5.07
CA LEU A 247 -20.91 4.26 6.36
C LEU A 247 -19.84 4.37 7.46
N GLN A 248 -18.88 3.44 7.48
CA GLN A 248 -17.74 3.52 8.40
C GLN A 248 -16.82 4.71 8.08
N LEU A 249 -16.56 5.00 6.79
CA LEU A 249 -15.80 6.19 6.38
C LEU A 249 -16.52 7.51 6.71
N ILE A 250 -17.86 7.54 6.63
CA ILE A 250 -18.67 8.68 7.07
C ILE A 250 -18.52 8.89 8.58
N GLY A 251 -18.59 7.82 9.39
CA GLY A 251 -18.37 7.90 10.85
C GLY A 251 -16.97 8.40 11.21
N ILE A 252 -15.94 7.92 10.50
CA ILE A 252 -14.56 8.44 10.63
C ILE A 252 -14.53 9.93 10.29
N CYS A 253 -15.08 10.35 9.15
CA CYS A 253 -15.13 11.75 8.74
C CYS A 253 -15.84 12.65 9.77
N GLN A 254 -16.98 12.21 10.32
CA GLN A 254 -17.71 12.91 11.37
C GLN A 254 -16.89 13.06 12.65
N SER A 255 -16.18 12.00 13.10
CA SER A 255 -15.28 12.09 14.26
C SER A 255 -14.11 13.07 14.05
N LEU A 256 -13.61 13.22 12.82
CA LEU A 256 -12.58 14.20 12.48
C LEU A 256 -13.15 15.62 12.39
N LEU A 257 -14.39 15.78 11.94
CA LEU A 257 -15.08 17.08 11.89
C LEU A 257 -15.28 17.69 13.28
N GLU A 258 -15.67 16.90 14.28
CA GLU A 258 -15.80 17.38 15.66
C GLU A 258 -14.47 17.92 16.22
N ARG A 259 -13.31 17.35 15.83
CA ARG A 259 -11.97 17.84 16.24
C ARG A 259 -11.61 19.22 15.67
N VAL A 260 -12.30 19.68 14.62
CA VAL A 260 -12.07 20.98 13.96
C VAL A 260 -13.28 21.92 13.99
N ARG A 261 -14.37 21.51 14.64
CA ARG A 261 -15.64 22.26 14.78
C ARG A 261 -15.50 23.66 15.38
N SER A 262 -14.45 23.91 16.15
CA SER A 262 -14.13 25.22 16.74
C SER A 262 -13.64 26.29 15.75
N VAL A 263 -13.44 25.93 14.48
CA VAL A 263 -12.95 26.82 13.42
C VAL A 263 -13.93 26.79 12.23
N ILE A 264 -14.22 27.94 11.62
CA ILE A 264 -15.06 28.05 10.42
C ILE A 264 -14.31 27.42 9.22
N PRO A 265 -14.93 26.56 8.39
CA PRO A 265 -14.28 25.98 7.22
C PRO A 265 -13.93 27.06 6.18
N LYS A 266 -12.68 27.06 5.69
CA LYS A 266 -12.16 28.02 4.71
C LYS A 266 -11.31 27.27 3.70
N GLN A 267 -11.59 27.39 2.41
CA GLN A 267 -10.73 26.85 1.36
C GLN A 267 -9.37 27.59 1.38
N PRO A 268 -8.22 26.89 1.43
CA PRO A 268 -6.92 27.54 1.36
C PRO A 268 -6.65 28.02 -0.07
N THR A 269 -5.94 29.14 -0.21
CA THR A 269 -5.52 29.64 -1.53
C THR A 269 -4.26 28.90 -2.01
N ALA A 270 -3.97 28.93 -3.31
CA ALA A 270 -2.71 28.40 -3.85
C ALA A 270 -1.47 29.08 -3.22
N VAL A 271 -1.58 30.37 -2.85
CA VAL A 271 -0.52 31.10 -2.13
C VAL A 271 -0.35 30.56 -0.71
N THR A 272 -1.44 30.26 -0.01
CA THR A 272 -1.45 29.65 1.32
C THR A 272 -0.82 28.25 1.30
N LEU A 273 -1.25 27.38 0.37
CA LEU A 273 -0.69 26.04 0.18
C LEU A 273 0.82 26.11 -0.12
N GLY A 274 1.23 26.99 -1.05
CA GLY A 274 2.64 27.21 -1.38
C GLY A 274 3.47 27.79 -0.22
N ALA A 275 2.86 28.56 0.69
CA ALA A 275 3.52 29.00 1.92
C ALA A 275 3.72 27.85 2.91
N TRP A 276 2.71 26.98 3.10
CA TRP A 276 2.84 25.80 3.97
C TRP A 276 3.87 24.79 3.46
N TYR A 277 3.90 24.49 2.15
CA TYR A 277 4.93 23.62 1.57
C TYR A 277 6.37 24.18 1.69
N ARG A 278 6.53 25.51 1.79
CA ARG A 278 7.83 26.17 2.04
C ARG A 278 8.18 26.32 3.52
N GLY A 279 7.32 25.85 4.43
CA GLY A 279 7.48 26.01 5.88
C GLY A 279 8.69 25.27 6.49
N SER A 280 8.95 25.59 7.75
CA SER A 280 9.99 24.94 8.57
C SER A 280 9.62 23.54 9.03
N VAL A 281 8.32 23.26 9.25
CA VAL A 281 7.82 21.94 9.65
C VAL A 281 7.81 21.01 8.44
N ARG A 282 8.83 20.16 8.34
CA ARG A 282 9.04 19.21 7.23
C ARG A 282 8.84 17.75 7.64
N THR A 283 7.90 17.47 8.54
CA THR A 283 7.52 16.08 8.82
C THR A 283 6.80 15.49 7.61
N ARG A 284 7.03 14.20 7.33
CA ARG A 284 6.35 13.50 6.23
C ARG A 284 4.82 13.57 6.37
N VAL A 285 4.31 13.41 7.60
CA VAL A 285 2.87 13.52 7.93
C VAL A 285 2.30 14.88 7.55
N PHE A 286 3.03 15.97 7.81
CA PHE A 286 2.58 17.32 7.41
C PHE A 286 2.45 17.45 5.90
N HIS A 287 3.46 17.03 5.16
CA HIS A 287 3.45 17.03 3.69
C HIS A 287 2.35 16.13 3.10
N ASP A 288 2.25 14.88 3.57
CA ASP A 288 1.25 13.92 3.10
C ASP A 288 -0.19 14.38 3.42
N GLY A 289 -0.39 15.12 4.51
CA GLY A 289 -1.64 15.80 4.88
C GLY A 289 -1.98 17.02 4.03
N LEU A 290 -1.00 17.90 3.72
CA LEU A 290 -1.19 19.01 2.77
C LEU A 290 -1.64 18.49 1.40
N GLN A 291 -0.96 17.45 0.92
CA GLN A 291 -1.23 16.81 -0.37
C GLN A 291 -2.64 16.20 -0.42
N ALA A 292 -3.12 15.65 0.70
CA ALA A 292 -4.49 15.15 0.82
C ALA A 292 -5.56 16.26 0.71
N MET A 293 -5.26 17.47 1.19
CA MET A 293 -6.14 18.64 0.98
C MET A 293 -6.12 19.11 -0.49
N GLU A 294 -4.95 19.16 -1.13
CA GLU A 294 -4.80 19.53 -2.55
C GLU A 294 -5.66 18.63 -3.45
N TRP A 295 -5.56 17.29 -3.30
CA TRP A 295 -6.39 16.34 -4.06
C TRP A 295 -7.89 16.52 -3.82
N ALA A 296 -8.30 16.78 -2.58
CA ALA A 296 -9.69 17.05 -2.26
C ALA A 296 -10.20 18.36 -2.89
N ILE A 297 -9.37 19.41 -2.92
CA ILE A 297 -9.73 20.71 -3.49
C ILE A 297 -9.93 20.59 -5.00
N GLU A 298 -9.06 19.85 -5.70
CA GLU A 298 -9.06 19.71 -7.17
C GLU A 298 -9.90 18.54 -7.73
N ASP A 299 -10.59 17.76 -6.88
CA ASP A 299 -11.42 16.61 -7.30
C ASP A 299 -10.67 15.54 -8.14
N ARG A 300 -9.35 15.43 -7.97
CA ARG A 300 -8.54 14.38 -8.61
C ARG A 300 -9.03 13.00 -8.11
N GLY A 301 -9.28 12.03 -9.00
CA GLY A 301 -9.76 10.66 -8.66
C GLY A 301 -8.65 9.59 -8.72
N LEU A 302 -8.95 8.30 -8.52
CA LEU A 302 -8.01 7.18 -8.69
C LEU A 302 -8.12 6.52 -10.08
N ALA A 303 -7.11 5.73 -10.48
CA ALA A 303 -6.92 5.23 -11.84
C ALA A 303 -7.02 3.68 -12.03
N GLY A 304 -7.70 3.27 -13.10
CA GLY A 304 -7.87 1.91 -13.66
C GLY A 304 -9.33 1.56 -14.08
N LEU A 305 -9.60 1.41 -15.39
CA LEU A 305 -10.80 0.97 -16.16
C LEU A 305 -12.18 1.72 -16.11
N GLY A 306 -12.55 2.45 -17.19
CA GLY A 306 -13.72 3.31 -17.52
C GLY A 306 -14.09 4.47 -16.56
N ASP A 307 -13.92 5.78 -16.77
CA ASP A 307 -13.33 6.62 -17.86
C ASP A 307 -12.77 7.96 -17.30
N MET A 308 -11.98 8.69 -18.10
CA MET A 308 -11.39 10.03 -17.90
C MET A 308 -10.58 10.29 -16.62
N GLN A 309 -9.25 10.21 -16.76
CA GLN A 309 -8.14 10.68 -15.90
C GLN A 309 -8.21 10.37 -14.39
N GLY A 310 -7.10 9.86 -13.86
CA GLY A 310 -6.94 9.51 -12.45
C GLY A 310 -5.49 9.63 -11.98
N LEU A 311 -5.35 9.71 -10.65
CA LEU A 311 -4.10 9.78 -9.92
C LEU A 311 -3.29 8.50 -10.10
N PRO A 312 -2.00 8.60 -10.47
CA PRO A 312 -1.08 7.48 -10.44
C PRO A 312 -0.87 6.96 -9.01
N TRP A 313 -0.79 5.65 -8.84
CA TRP A 313 -0.73 5.00 -7.53
C TRP A 313 0.09 3.70 -7.58
N VAL A 314 0.61 3.30 -6.42
CA VAL A 314 1.34 2.06 -6.20
C VAL A 314 0.89 1.38 -4.91
N MET A 315 0.94 0.06 -4.87
CA MET A 315 0.76 -0.73 -3.66
C MET A 315 1.68 -1.97 -3.71
N PRO A 316 2.49 -2.22 -2.67
CA PRO A 316 3.27 -3.46 -2.56
C PRO A 316 2.35 -4.63 -2.19
N MET A 317 2.35 -5.70 -3.00
CA MET A 317 1.49 -6.86 -2.74
C MET A 317 1.96 -7.75 -1.60
N GLU A 318 3.23 -7.65 -1.20
CA GLU A 318 3.79 -8.32 -0.01
C GLU A 318 3.10 -7.81 1.26
N GLU A 319 3.25 -6.51 1.59
CA GLU A 319 2.59 -5.86 2.73
C GLU A 319 1.05 -6.02 2.69
N PHE A 320 0.45 -5.98 1.49
CA PHE A 320 -0.99 -6.18 1.30
C PHE A 320 -1.43 -7.61 1.63
N PHE A 321 -0.64 -8.62 1.25
CA PHE A 321 -0.92 -10.02 1.58
C PHE A 321 -0.64 -10.34 3.04
N GLU A 322 0.37 -9.73 3.66
CA GLU A 322 0.58 -9.74 5.12
C GLU A 322 -0.64 -9.14 5.84
N ALA A 323 -1.20 -8.03 5.37
CA ALA A 323 -2.40 -7.42 5.95
C ALA A 323 -3.68 -8.24 5.72
N TRP A 324 -3.76 -9.00 4.61
CA TRP A 324 -4.79 -10.01 4.40
C TRP A 324 -4.67 -11.12 5.44
N MET A 325 -3.46 -11.66 5.63
CA MET A 325 -3.18 -12.65 6.66
C MET A 325 -3.42 -12.12 8.08
N GLU A 326 -3.14 -10.86 8.38
CA GLU A 326 -3.49 -10.21 9.67
C GLU A 326 -5.01 -10.20 9.88
N THR A 327 -5.79 -10.08 8.80
CA THR A 327 -7.25 -10.11 8.84
C THR A 327 -7.77 -11.52 9.15
N VAL A 328 -7.26 -12.53 8.46
CA VAL A 328 -7.66 -13.93 8.67
C VAL A 328 -7.18 -14.46 10.02
N ALA A 329 -5.95 -14.16 10.43
CA ALA A 329 -5.41 -14.53 11.75
C ALA A 329 -6.15 -13.83 12.90
N ALA A 330 -6.56 -12.57 12.76
CA ALA A 330 -7.39 -11.91 13.77
C ALA A 330 -8.80 -12.54 13.90
N ALA A 331 -9.35 -13.10 12.81
CA ALA A 331 -10.59 -13.87 12.85
C ALA A 331 -10.38 -15.26 13.48
N LEU A 332 -9.27 -15.94 13.16
CA LEU A 332 -8.86 -17.20 13.80
C LEU A 332 -8.69 -17.03 15.32
N THR A 333 -8.03 -15.95 15.76
CA THR A 333 -7.80 -15.65 17.18
C THR A 333 -9.12 -15.52 17.96
N ARG A 334 -10.16 -14.91 17.36
CA ARG A 334 -11.51 -14.86 17.96
C ARG A 334 -12.19 -16.23 18.07
N ARG A 335 -11.81 -17.20 17.25
CA ARG A 335 -12.38 -18.55 17.21
C ARG A 335 -11.66 -19.56 18.11
N ILE A 336 -10.33 -19.51 18.19
CA ILE A 336 -9.51 -20.45 18.98
C ILE A 336 -9.01 -19.88 20.32
N GLY A 337 -9.21 -18.58 20.56
CA GLY A 337 -8.67 -17.86 21.71
C GLY A 337 -7.17 -17.55 21.59
N GLY A 338 -6.69 -16.65 22.45
CA GLY A 338 -5.29 -16.22 22.50
C GLY A 338 -5.09 -14.73 22.25
N VAL A 339 -3.82 -14.34 22.12
CA VAL A 339 -3.37 -12.97 21.81
C VAL A 339 -2.61 -13.00 20.48
N LEU A 340 -2.90 -12.05 19.60
CA LEU A 340 -2.26 -11.90 18.30
C LEU A 340 -1.33 -10.67 18.30
N HIS A 341 -0.06 -10.91 18.01
CA HIS A 341 0.99 -9.91 17.82
C HIS A 341 1.31 -9.77 16.33
N VAL A 342 1.51 -8.53 15.86
CA VAL A 342 1.66 -8.18 14.44
C VAL A 342 3.01 -7.49 14.14
N GLY A 343 3.78 -8.05 13.22
CA GLY A 343 5.09 -7.53 12.81
C GLY A 343 5.04 -6.16 12.14
N ARG A 344 4.00 -5.88 11.35
CA ARG A 344 3.69 -4.55 10.77
C ARG A 344 3.60 -3.43 11.82
N LYS A 345 3.16 -3.75 13.05
CA LYS A 345 3.12 -2.83 14.19
C LYS A 345 4.37 -2.90 15.09
N ARG A 346 5.32 -3.77 14.77
CA ARG A 346 6.52 -4.12 15.57
C ARG A 346 6.23 -4.81 16.90
N GLU A 347 5.07 -5.46 17.04
CA GLU A 347 4.70 -6.22 18.25
C GLU A 347 5.46 -7.57 18.36
N THR A 348 6.10 -8.04 17.28
CA THR A 348 6.84 -9.33 17.20
C THR A 348 8.36 -9.18 17.08
N VAL A 349 8.91 -7.97 17.31
CA VAL A 349 10.37 -7.72 17.17
C VAL A 349 11.16 -8.52 18.20
N ALA A 350 11.99 -9.46 17.73
CA ALA A 350 12.98 -10.16 18.54
C ALA A 350 14.39 -9.62 18.24
N PRO A 351 15.01 -8.82 19.12
CA PRO A 351 16.32 -8.22 18.85
C PRO A 351 17.44 -9.28 18.85
N LEU A 352 18.41 -9.10 17.95
CA LEU A 352 19.62 -9.93 17.89
C LEU A 352 20.77 -9.18 18.59
N VAL A 353 21.24 -9.75 19.70
CA VAL A 353 22.39 -9.23 20.45
C VAL A 353 23.66 -9.80 19.83
N TRP A 354 24.45 -8.94 19.17
CA TRP A 354 25.75 -9.29 18.62
C TRP A 354 26.86 -9.00 19.62
N ASP A 355 27.75 -9.96 19.83
CA ASP A 355 29.02 -9.78 20.53
C ASP A 355 30.19 -10.12 19.59
N PRO A 356 31.09 -9.17 19.26
CA PRO A 356 31.03 -7.76 19.60
C PRO A 356 29.85 -7.03 18.90
N PRO A 357 29.39 -5.87 19.42
CA PRO A 357 28.28 -5.11 18.84
C PRO A 357 28.53 -4.67 17.39
N TYR A 358 27.96 -5.43 16.44
CA TYR A 358 28.33 -5.32 15.03
C TYR A 358 27.49 -4.31 14.24
N ILE A 359 28.16 -3.54 13.37
CA ILE A 359 27.58 -2.36 12.71
C ILE A 359 26.74 -2.70 11.46
N GLY A 360 26.99 -3.84 10.81
CA GLY A 360 26.49 -4.16 9.46
C GLY A 360 25.70 -5.46 9.28
N SER A 361 25.14 -6.06 10.35
CA SER A 361 24.35 -7.32 10.28
C SER A 361 22.88 -7.11 10.67
N GLN A 362 22.06 -8.15 10.51
CA GLN A 362 20.64 -8.16 10.86
C GLN A 362 20.45 -7.87 12.36
N LYS A 363 19.64 -6.85 12.68
CA LYS A 363 19.48 -6.36 14.07
C LYS A 363 18.34 -7.02 14.86
N TYR A 364 17.42 -7.67 14.17
CA TYR A 364 16.26 -8.35 14.76
C TYR A 364 15.67 -9.38 13.79
N LEU A 365 14.97 -10.37 14.35
CA LEU A 365 13.99 -11.19 13.63
C LEU A 365 12.60 -10.53 13.78
N LEU A 366 11.76 -10.63 12.75
CA LEU A 366 10.42 -10.05 12.72
C LEU A 366 9.45 -11.04 12.04
N PRO A 367 8.83 -11.95 12.79
CA PRO A 367 7.72 -12.76 12.29
C PRO A 367 6.53 -11.87 11.92
N ASP A 368 5.93 -12.11 10.76
CA ASP A 368 4.85 -11.27 10.21
C ASP A 368 3.65 -11.24 11.18
N LEU A 369 3.29 -12.40 11.75
CA LEU A 369 2.27 -12.57 12.79
C LEU A 369 2.69 -13.64 13.81
N THR A 370 2.29 -13.48 15.07
CA THR A 370 2.46 -14.50 16.12
C THR A 370 1.25 -14.53 17.04
N LEU A 371 0.62 -15.70 17.15
CA LEU A 371 -0.54 -15.96 18.00
C LEU A 371 -0.09 -16.82 19.18
N GLU A 372 -0.25 -16.31 20.40
CA GLU A 372 0.01 -17.06 21.64
C GLU A 372 -1.30 -17.47 22.29
N ARG A 373 -1.41 -18.73 22.72
CA ARG A 373 -2.58 -19.22 23.48
C ARG A 373 -2.17 -20.28 24.50
N LEU A 374 -3.12 -20.61 25.38
CA LEU A 374 -3.02 -21.81 26.20
C LEU A 374 -3.74 -22.97 25.48
N SER A 375 -3.21 -24.18 25.63
CA SER A 375 -3.87 -25.41 25.23
C SER A 375 -5.01 -25.74 26.19
N ALA A 376 -5.86 -26.71 25.83
CA ALA A 376 -6.89 -27.24 26.74
C ALA A 376 -6.31 -27.93 28.00
N ARG A 377 -4.98 -28.08 28.10
CA ARG A 377 -4.25 -28.61 29.26
C ARG A 377 -3.50 -27.52 30.04
N GLY A 378 -3.63 -26.25 29.65
CA GLY A 378 -2.91 -25.12 30.25
C GLY A 378 -1.46 -24.93 29.80
N GLU A 379 -0.99 -25.72 28.82
CA GLU A 379 0.35 -25.54 28.24
C GLU A 379 0.38 -24.33 27.29
N LYS A 380 1.48 -23.57 27.27
CA LYS A 380 1.65 -22.47 26.30
C LYS A 380 1.90 -23.04 24.90
N GLU A 381 1.10 -22.61 23.94
CA GLU A 381 1.27 -22.89 22.52
C GLU A 381 1.48 -21.58 21.73
N THR A 382 2.41 -21.59 20.78
CA THR A 382 2.65 -20.45 19.88
C THR A 382 2.46 -20.87 18.43
N ILE A 383 1.64 -20.12 17.69
CA ILE A 383 1.43 -20.27 16.25
C ILE A 383 2.01 -19.05 15.55
N ILE A 384 3.03 -19.26 14.73
CA ILE A 384 3.72 -18.22 13.97
C ILE A 384 3.21 -18.28 12.54
N PHE A 385 2.83 -17.15 11.94
CA PHE A 385 2.54 -17.09 10.50
C PHE A 385 3.57 -16.20 9.80
N ASP A 386 4.14 -16.76 8.74
CA ASP A 386 4.99 -16.08 7.78
C ASP A 386 4.29 -16.11 6.42
N ALA A 387 4.02 -14.93 5.85
CA ALA A 387 3.23 -14.74 4.64
C ALA A 387 4.16 -14.33 3.50
N LYS A 388 4.13 -15.05 2.37
CA LYS A 388 5.04 -14.78 1.24
C LYS A 388 4.26 -14.69 -0.07
N TYR A 389 4.19 -13.48 -0.63
CA TYR A 389 3.51 -13.22 -1.89
C TYR A 389 4.31 -13.76 -3.09
N LYS A 390 4.30 -15.09 -3.26
CA LYS A 390 5.05 -15.83 -4.30
C LYS A 390 4.18 -16.92 -4.93
N GLY A 391 4.41 -17.21 -6.21
CA GLY A 391 3.72 -18.27 -6.96
C GLY A 391 4.09 -19.70 -6.56
N HIS A 392 5.01 -19.88 -5.60
CA HIS A 392 5.62 -21.16 -5.23
C HIS A 392 4.61 -22.31 -5.10
N TRP A 393 3.42 -22.06 -4.53
CA TRP A 393 2.40 -23.11 -4.34
C TRP A 393 1.71 -23.56 -5.63
N GLU A 394 1.53 -22.65 -6.59
CA GLU A 394 0.99 -22.99 -7.92
C GLU A 394 2.04 -23.76 -8.73
N ASP A 395 3.32 -23.37 -8.63
CA ASP A 395 4.46 -24.07 -9.22
C ASP A 395 4.60 -25.50 -8.64
N LEU A 396 4.58 -25.64 -7.31
CA LEU A 396 4.70 -26.90 -6.56
C LEU A 396 3.59 -27.93 -6.88
N ASN A 397 2.41 -27.45 -7.27
CA ASN A 397 1.27 -28.30 -7.63
C ASN A 397 1.27 -28.67 -9.13
N GLN A 398 1.96 -27.90 -9.98
CA GLN A 398 2.12 -28.20 -11.40
C GLN A 398 3.32 -29.13 -11.66
N GLU A 399 4.45 -28.92 -10.98
CA GLU A 399 5.66 -29.74 -11.13
C GLU A 399 6.07 -30.45 -9.84
N ARG A 400 6.36 -31.76 -9.94
CA ARG A 400 6.96 -32.52 -8.82
C ARG A 400 8.30 -31.90 -8.43
N TRP A 401 8.56 -31.78 -7.12
CA TRP A 401 9.75 -31.13 -6.52
C TRP A 401 11.08 -31.35 -7.26
N GLY A 402 11.38 -32.58 -7.69
CA GLY A 402 12.60 -32.91 -8.44
C GLY A 402 12.70 -32.41 -9.89
N ARG A 403 11.70 -31.67 -10.39
CA ARG A 403 11.72 -30.99 -11.71
C ARG A 403 11.82 -29.46 -11.62
N LEU A 404 11.44 -28.88 -10.47
CA LEU A 404 11.46 -27.45 -10.22
C LEU A 404 12.85 -26.84 -10.47
N ASP A 405 12.87 -25.61 -11.00
CA ASP A 405 14.11 -24.84 -11.18
C ASP A 405 14.90 -24.74 -9.86
N GLU A 406 16.22 -24.75 -9.96
CA GLU A 406 17.11 -24.71 -8.79
C GLU A 406 16.99 -23.37 -8.05
N GLU A 407 16.82 -22.29 -8.82
CA GLU A 407 16.50 -20.95 -8.32
C GLU A 407 15.16 -20.92 -7.54
N LEU A 408 14.20 -21.78 -7.88
CA LEU A 408 12.89 -21.87 -7.22
C LEU A 408 12.96 -22.71 -5.94
N ARG A 409 13.62 -23.88 -6.00
CA ARG A 409 13.87 -24.73 -4.82
C ARG A 409 14.65 -24.00 -3.74
N GLU A 410 15.68 -23.23 -4.12
CA GLU A 410 16.49 -22.47 -3.16
C GLU A 410 15.71 -21.32 -2.52
N ARG A 411 14.87 -20.60 -3.28
CA ARG A 411 13.96 -19.57 -2.70
C ARG A 411 12.97 -20.17 -1.70
N HIS A 412 12.37 -21.33 -2.02
CA HIS A 412 11.49 -22.02 -1.07
C HIS A 412 12.26 -22.54 0.17
N ARG A 413 13.51 -23.01 -0.01
CA ARG A 413 14.38 -23.41 1.11
C ARG A 413 14.70 -22.23 2.04
N ALA A 414 14.92 -21.04 1.49
CA ALA A 414 15.12 -19.82 2.28
C ALA A 414 13.86 -19.45 3.10
N ASP A 415 12.68 -19.48 2.48
CA ASP A 415 11.40 -19.22 3.17
C ASP A 415 11.15 -20.23 4.32
N LEU A 416 11.44 -21.51 4.08
CA LEU A 416 11.37 -22.56 5.10
C LEU A 416 12.34 -22.32 6.27
N LEU A 417 13.59 -21.94 5.99
CA LEU A 417 14.58 -21.67 7.03
C LEU A 417 14.22 -20.40 7.83
N GLN A 418 13.60 -19.40 7.20
CA GLN A 418 13.11 -18.19 7.87
C GLN A 418 12.01 -18.51 8.90
N VAL A 419 10.95 -19.23 8.50
CA VAL A 419 9.84 -19.57 9.43
C VAL A 419 10.27 -20.57 10.52
N LEU A 420 11.27 -21.41 10.25
CA LEU A 420 11.86 -22.30 11.25
C LEU A 420 12.79 -21.54 12.21
N ALA A 421 13.53 -20.53 11.75
CA ALA A 421 14.30 -19.65 12.64
C ALA A 421 13.36 -18.92 13.61
N TYR A 422 12.21 -18.43 13.13
CA TYR A 422 11.19 -17.82 13.99
C TYR A 422 10.65 -18.78 15.07
N SER A 423 10.58 -20.09 14.82
CA SER A 423 10.15 -21.07 15.84
C SER A 423 11.04 -21.05 17.10
N THR A 424 12.32 -20.67 16.97
CA THR A 424 13.26 -20.63 18.10
C THR A 424 12.92 -19.52 19.11
N LEU A 425 12.19 -18.48 18.69
CA LEU A 425 11.85 -17.30 19.48
C LEU A 425 10.83 -17.57 20.59
N SER A 426 10.06 -18.66 20.51
CA SER A 426 9.10 -19.03 21.56
C SER A 426 9.68 -20.03 22.55
N GLU A 427 9.28 -19.89 23.81
CA GLU A 427 9.57 -20.86 24.88
C GLU A 427 8.57 -22.02 24.95
N ALA A 428 7.50 -21.99 24.14
CA ALA A 428 6.43 -22.99 24.14
C ALA A 428 6.92 -24.44 23.92
N SER A 429 6.28 -25.39 24.61
CA SER A 429 6.49 -26.84 24.40
C SER A 429 6.07 -27.27 22.99
N ARG A 430 4.97 -26.70 22.51
CA ARG A 430 4.40 -26.92 21.19
C ARG A 430 4.36 -25.61 20.40
N ILE A 431 5.00 -25.62 19.24
CA ILE A 431 5.06 -24.49 18.30
C ILE A 431 4.49 -24.95 16.97
N THR A 432 3.72 -24.10 16.29
CA THR A 432 3.28 -24.31 14.91
C THR A 432 3.79 -23.17 14.03
N SER A 433 4.68 -23.48 13.10
CA SER A 433 5.25 -22.55 12.12
C SER A 433 4.48 -22.67 10.80
N CYS A 434 3.63 -21.70 10.49
CA CYS A 434 2.84 -21.63 9.27
C CYS A 434 3.53 -20.76 8.22
N LEU A 435 3.89 -21.32 7.08
CA LEU A 435 4.35 -20.58 5.90
C LEU A 435 3.24 -20.58 4.85
N VAL A 436 2.75 -19.37 4.53
CA VAL A 436 1.49 -19.17 3.80
C VAL A 436 1.72 -18.44 2.48
N TYR A 437 1.19 -19.01 1.40
CA TYR A 437 1.27 -18.47 0.04
C TYR A 437 -0.10 -18.04 -0.49
N PRO A 438 -0.19 -17.01 -1.34
CA PRO A 438 -1.40 -16.72 -2.12
C PRO A 438 -1.64 -17.80 -3.18
N CYS A 439 -2.90 -17.98 -3.59
CA CYS A 439 -3.26 -18.75 -4.78
C CYS A 439 -4.52 -18.21 -5.46
N GLN A 440 -4.73 -18.59 -6.71
CA GLN A 440 -5.97 -18.38 -7.45
C GLN A 440 -7.12 -19.23 -6.89
N LYS A 441 -8.34 -18.73 -7.00
CA LYS A 441 -9.54 -19.34 -6.40
C LYS A 441 -9.81 -20.75 -6.94
N HIS A 442 -9.63 -20.96 -8.24
CA HIS A 442 -9.80 -22.27 -8.88
C HIS A 442 -8.79 -23.31 -8.34
N THR A 443 -7.58 -22.87 -7.98
CA THR A 443 -6.54 -23.71 -7.38
C THR A 443 -6.92 -24.09 -5.94
N TRP A 444 -7.41 -23.13 -5.14
CA TRP A 444 -7.96 -23.40 -3.80
C TRP A 444 -9.07 -24.46 -3.84
N GLU A 445 -10.08 -24.29 -4.72
CA GLU A 445 -11.18 -25.24 -4.86
C GLU A 445 -10.72 -26.64 -5.31
N SER A 446 -9.71 -26.72 -6.18
CA SER A 446 -9.09 -27.97 -6.62
C SER A 446 -8.36 -28.69 -5.47
N LEU A 447 -7.58 -27.94 -4.67
CA LEU A 447 -6.89 -28.47 -3.49
C LEU A 447 -7.87 -28.91 -2.39
N LYS A 448 -8.99 -28.20 -2.23
CA LYS A 448 -10.09 -28.55 -1.30
C LYS A 448 -10.70 -29.90 -1.66
N LYS A 449 -11.05 -30.10 -2.93
CA LYS A 449 -11.57 -31.38 -3.47
C LYS A 449 -10.56 -32.54 -3.35
N ARG A 450 -9.26 -32.24 -3.29
CA ARG A 450 -8.17 -33.22 -3.15
C ARG A 450 -7.70 -33.45 -1.70
N GLY A 451 -8.22 -32.71 -0.72
CA GLY A 451 -7.79 -32.79 0.68
C GLY A 451 -6.37 -32.25 0.94
N MET A 452 -5.83 -31.40 0.07
CA MET A 452 -4.43 -30.92 0.10
C MET A 452 -4.33 -29.40 0.26
N LEU A 453 -5.17 -28.81 1.12
CA LEU A 453 -5.15 -27.37 1.41
C LEU A 453 -3.92 -26.95 2.24
N TYR A 454 -3.35 -27.90 2.97
CA TYR A 454 -2.11 -27.73 3.73
C TYR A 454 -1.28 -29.02 3.71
N HIS A 455 0.01 -28.88 3.96
CA HIS A 455 0.95 -29.97 4.24
C HIS A 455 1.56 -29.75 5.62
N ARG A 456 1.67 -30.82 6.41
CA ARG A 456 2.21 -30.78 7.77
C ARG A 456 3.45 -31.65 7.89
N ALA A 457 4.51 -31.12 8.49
CA ALA A 457 5.67 -31.87 8.94
C ALA A 457 5.90 -31.60 10.44
N ALA A 458 6.53 -32.54 11.14
CA ALA A 458 6.86 -32.39 12.56
C ALA A 458 8.38 -32.51 12.75
N LEU A 459 8.95 -31.54 13.45
CA LEU A 459 10.35 -31.48 13.84
C LEU A 459 10.39 -31.49 15.37
N ASN A 460 10.78 -32.63 15.95
CA ASN A 460 10.85 -32.83 17.40
C ASN A 460 12.29 -32.67 17.87
N ALA A 461 12.53 -31.73 18.78
CA ALA A 461 13.84 -31.39 19.32
C ALA A 461 13.79 -31.43 20.86
N GLY A 462 14.08 -32.61 21.43
CA GLY A 462 14.00 -32.84 22.87
C GLY A 462 12.58 -32.63 23.40
N ARG A 463 12.39 -31.60 24.22
CA ARG A 463 11.07 -31.23 24.80
C ARG A 463 10.24 -30.28 23.93
N ARG A 464 10.77 -29.76 22.82
CA ARG A 464 10.03 -28.88 21.89
C ARG A 464 9.55 -29.68 20.68
N SER A 465 8.29 -29.50 20.30
CA SER A 465 7.72 -30.01 19.05
C SER A 465 7.34 -28.84 18.14
N VAL A 466 8.03 -28.71 17.01
CA VAL A 466 7.77 -27.69 15.99
C VAL A 466 7.00 -28.33 14.84
N ASN A 467 5.75 -27.93 14.66
CA ASN A 467 4.90 -28.35 13.57
C ASN A 467 5.06 -27.34 12.42
N LEU A 468 5.72 -27.74 11.33
CA LEU A 468 5.75 -26.94 10.11
C LEU A 468 4.45 -27.18 9.34
N VAL A 469 3.73 -26.12 9.02
CA VAL A 469 2.51 -26.14 8.19
C VAL A 469 2.75 -25.27 6.97
N LEU A 470 2.67 -25.87 5.79
CA LEU A 470 2.70 -25.16 4.51
C LEU A 470 1.29 -25.10 3.97
N MET A 471 0.82 -23.94 3.53
CA MET A 471 -0.53 -23.81 2.96
C MET A 471 -0.65 -22.69 1.94
N ALA A 472 -1.66 -22.80 1.08
CA ALA A 472 -2.13 -21.68 0.28
C ALA A 472 -3.34 -21.01 0.92
N ILE A 473 -3.61 -19.74 0.63
CA ILE A 473 -4.84 -19.02 0.97
C ILE A 473 -5.16 -18.03 -0.18
N PRO A 474 -6.34 -18.11 -0.83
CA PRO A 474 -6.70 -17.13 -1.87
C PRO A 474 -7.03 -15.76 -1.26
N MET A 475 -7.11 -14.70 -2.09
CA MET A 475 -7.56 -13.37 -1.63
C MET A 475 -9.07 -13.16 -1.77
N GLU A 476 -9.78 -13.96 -2.58
CA GLU A 476 -11.19 -13.71 -2.89
C GLU A 476 -12.20 -14.28 -1.87
N ALA A 477 -11.94 -15.48 -1.35
CA ALA A 477 -12.95 -16.30 -0.65
C ALA A 477 -13.37 -15.74 0.72
N ASP A 478 -14.28 -16.45 1.39
CA ASP A 478 -14.78 -16.05 2.70
C ASP A 478 -13.71 -16.24 3.78
N VAL A 479 -13.57 -15.24 4.65
CA VAL A 479 -12.65 -15.26 5.79
C VAL A 479 -13.04 -16.40 6.75
N GLU A 480 -14.33 -16.69 6.92
CA GLU A 480 -14.78 -17.76 7.81
C GLU A 480 -14.41 -19.17 7.28
N GLU A 481 -14.44 -19.38 5.96
CA GLU A 481 -13.97 -20.62 5.32
C GLU A 481 -12.44 -20.82 5.51
N MET A 482 -11.68 -19.73 5.36
CA MET A 482 -10.24 -19.73 5.62
C MET A 482 -9.93 -20.02 7.08
N VAL A 483 -10.64 -19.38 8.01
CA VAL A 483 -10.51 -19.58 9.45
C VAL A 483 -10.81 -21.02 9.86
N GLN A 484 -11.83 -21.65 9.26
CA GLN A 484 -12.11 -23.07 9.47
C GLN A 484 -10.94 -23.95 9.01
N THR A 485 -10.40 -23.69 7.81
CA THR A 485 -9.29 -24.47 7.26
C THR A 485 -8.00 -24.28 8.08
N LEU A 486 -7.70 -23.04 8.48
CA LEU A 486 -6.59 -22.70 9.37
C LEU A 486 -6.72 -23.38 10.72
N ALA A 487 -7.89 -23.32 11.36
CA ALA A 487 -8.12 -23.95 12.67
C ALA A 487 -7.84 -25.45 12.64
N VAL A 488 -8.24 -26.16 11.58
CA VAL A 488 -7.91 -27.57 11.39
C VAL A 488 -6.42 -27.79 11.14
N ALA A 489 -5.77 -26.94 10.34
CA ALA A 489 -4.35 -27.07 10.01
C ALA A 489 -3.40 -26.86 11.21
N VAL A 490 -3.76 -25.99 12.17
CA VAL A 490 -2.91 -25.63 13.34
C VAL A 490 -3.19 -26.46 14.61
N SER A 491 -4.29 -27.23 14.64
CA SER A 491 -4.72 -28.07 15.77
C SER A 491 -3.82 -29.29 16.03
#